data_AF-A0A7X6TV74-F1
#
_entry.id   AF-A0A7X6TV74-F1
#
_cell.length_a   1.000
_cell.length_b   1.000
_cell.length_c   1.000
_cell.angle_alpha   90.00
_cell.angle_beta   90.00
_cell.angle_gamma   90.00
#
_symmetry.space_group_name_H-M   'P 1'
#
loop_
_entity.id
_entity.type
_entity.pdbx_description
1 polymer ?
#
loop_
_entity_poly.entity_id
_entity_poly.type
_entity_poly.pdbx_seq_one_letter_code
_entity_poly.pdbx_strand_id
1 'polypeptide(L)'
;MFRVSSLLNIAWIVLFSFLFIELSVIFILGFVMTLALISLKLLKMQTSRRWLLPLTFGLYTGWLMIATVVNIASALVKLEWGRFGVPEDIWAMIVLAVSVGLVILVLLRIKNAAFPLPVAWAYFGIYQFLNAPDGFKGEYELLQIVTLVGCVVLIGAAAIQLYRNRFQIIPVQSGL
;
A
#
# COMPACT_ATOMS: atom_id res chain seq x y z
N MET A 1 19.92 11.56 4.70
CA MET A 1 18.59 10.90 4.69
C MET A 1 18.01 10.83 3.28
N PHE A 2 17.83 11.94 2.55
CA PHE A 2 17.29 11.90 1.18
C PHE A 2 18.09 11.02 0.20
N ARG A 3 19.42 11.19 0.12
CA ARG A 3 20.29 10.35 -0.73
C ARG A 3 20.17 8.85 -0.42
N VAL A 4 20.04 8.50 0.86
CA VAL A 4 19.89 7.10 1.32
C VAL A 4 18.53 6.53 0.91
N SER A 5 17.46 7.30 1.07
CA SER A 5 16.11 6.96 0.58
C SER A 5 16.12 6.71 -0.93
N SER A 6 16.77 7.57 -1.72
CA SER A 6 16.87 7.40 -3.16
C SER A 6 17.65 6.14 -3.55
N LEU A 7 18.78 5.85 -2.90
CA LEU A 7 19.56 4.64 -3.16
C LEU A 7 18.79 3.37 -2.79
N LEU A 8 18.11 3.36 -1.65
CA LEU A 8 17.27 2.22 -1.23
C LEU A 8 16.10 2.00 -2.20
N ASN A 9 15.49 3.06 -2.72
CA ASN A 9 14.43 2.97 -3.73
C ASN A 9 14.95 2.34 -5.03
N ILE A 10 16.08 2.84 -5.55
CA ILE A 10 16.71 2.31 -6.77
C ILE A 10 17.08 0.84 -6.57
N ALA A 11 17.75 0.51 -5.47
CA ALA A 11 18.15 -0.85 -5.17
C ALA A 11 16.94 -1.80 -5.05
N TRP A 12 15.86 -1.37 -4.40
CA TRP A 12 14.63 -2.15 -4.33
C TRP A 12 14.03 -2.42 -5.71
N ILE A 13 13.88 -1.40 -6.56
CA ILE A 13 13.31 -1.56 -7.91
C ILE A 13 14.15 -2.54 -8.72
N VAL A 14 15.48 -2.39 -8.68
CA VAL A 14 16.42 -3.27 -9.39
C VAL A 14 16.30 -4.71 -8.88
N LEU A 15 16.37 -4.93 -7.57
CA LEU A 15 16.30 -6.26 -6.98
C LEU A 15 14.97 -6.97 -7.26
N PHE A 16 13.85 -6.23 -7.17
CA PHE A 16 12.53 -6.77 -7.48
C PHE A 16 12.41 -7.11 -8.97
N SER A 17 12.93 -6.25 -9.87
CA SER A 17 12.91 -6.48 -11.32
C SER A 17 13.77 -7.67 -11.75
N PHE A 18 14.88 -7.93 -11.06
CA PHE A 18 15.73 -9.11 -11.28
C PHE A 18 15.28 -10.36 -10.51
N LEU A 19 14.07 -10.35 -9.91
CA LEU A 19 13.50 -11.48 -9.16
C LEU A 19 14.32 -11.92 -7.92
N PHE A 20 15.20 -11.06 -7.40
CA PHE A 20 15.89 -11.24 -6.12
C PHE A 20 14.96 -10.89 -4.95
N ILE A 21 13.85 -11.62 -4.83
CA ILE A 21 12.70 -11.25 -3.99
C ILE A 21 13.02 -11.24 -2.48
N GLU A 22 13.84 -12.16 -1.97
CA GLU A 22 14.24 -12.16 -0.56
C GLU A 22 15.01 -10.88 -0.19
N LEU A 23 15.94 -10.48 -1.07
CA LEU A 23 16.70 -9.26 -0.90
C LEU A 23 15.81 -8.03 -1.08
N SER A 24 14.85 -8.06 -2.01
CA SER A 24 13.92 -6.95 -2.22
C SER A 24 13.07 -6.67 -0.98
N VAL A 25 12.68 -7.69 -0.19
CA VAL A 25 11.99 -7.52 1.09
C VAL A 25 12.83 -6.73 2.10
N ILE A 26 14.12 -7.05 2.22
CA ILE A 26 15.01 -6.33 3.15
C ILE A 26 15.13 -4.86 2.74
N PHE A 27 15.30 -4.60 1.45
CA PHE A 27 15.46 -3.24 0.93
C PHE A 27 14.16 -2.42 1.00
N ILE A 28 12.99 -3.02 0.76
CA ILE A 28 11.72 -2.30 0.92
C ILE A 28 11.43 -1.99 2.39
N LEU A 29 11.74 -2.88 3.32
CA LEU A 29 11.61 -2.59 4.76
C LEU A 29 12.56 -1.48 5.20
N GLY A 30 13.83 -1.52 4.74
CA GLY A 30 14.79 -0.44 4.96
C GLY A 30 14.32 0.90 4.40
N PHE A 31 13.69 0.86 3.23
CA PHE A 31 13.11 2.02 2.58
C PHE A 31 11.90 2.57 3.33
N VAL A 32 10.99 1.70 3.80
CA VAL A 32 9.85 2.05 4.65
C VAL A 32 10.30 2.78 5.90
N MET A 33 11.29 2.23 6.61
CA MET A 33 11.82 2.85 7.83
C MET A 33 12.47 4.21 7.54
N THR A 34 13.32 4.29 6.52
CA THR A 34 14.02 5.53 6.16
C THR A 34 13.04 6.63 5.79
N LEU A 35 12.01 6.28 5.04
CA LEU A 35 10.98 7.21 4.63
C LEU A 35 10.08 7.63 5.79
N ALA A 36 9.68 6.72 6.68
CA ALA A 36 8.92 7.05 7.86
C ALA A 36 9.68 8.08 8.73
N LEU A 37 10.99 7.89 8.91
CA LEU A 37 11.85 8.84 9.61
C LEU A 37 11.94 10.20 8.92
N ILE A 38 12.06 10.23 7.59
CA ILE A 38 12.04 11.49 6.81
C ILE A 38 10.69 12.20 6.98
N SER A 39 9.59 11.45 6.90
CA SER A 39 8.22 11.97 7.03
C SER A 39 7.99 12.60 8.39
N LEU A 40 8.41 11.92 9.47
CA LEU A 40 8.34 12.45 10.84
C LEU A 40 9.19 13.71 11.03
N LYS A 41 10.36 13.77 10.40
CA LYS A 41 11.25 14.95 10.46
C LYS A 41 10.68 16.13 9.68
N LEU A 42 10.06 15.88 8.53
CA LEU A 42 9.41 16.93 7.73
C LEU A 42 8.16 17.47 8.41
N LEU A 43 7.39 16.62 9.09
CA LEU A 43 6.20 17.01 9.85
C LEU A 43 6.53 18.00 10.98
N LYS A 44 7.69 17.84 11.64
CA LYS A 44 8.17 18.76 12.69
C LYS A 44 8.60 20.13 12.18
N MET A 45 8.94 20.26 10.89
CA MET A 45 9.46 21.50 10.30
C MET A 45 8.38 22.34 9.60
N GLN A 46 7.15 21.82 9.45
CA GLN A 46 6.18 22.42 8.54
C GLN A 46 5.11 23.25 9.24
N THR A 47 5.07 24.54 8.90
CA THR A 47 4.02 25.50 9.26
C THR A 47 2.80 25.34 8.35
N SER A 48 1.68 24.89 8.92
CA SER A 48 0.23 24.97 8.60
C SER A 48 -0.33 25.17 7.15
N ARG A 49 0.38 25.73 6.15
CA ARG A 49 -0.24 26.26 4.91
C ARG A 49 -0.08 25.46 3.61
N ARG A 50 0.49 24.26 3.60
CA ARG A 50 0.73 23.49 2.35
C ARG A 50 -0.04 22.18 2.33
N TRP A 51 -1.17 22.15 1.60
CA TRP A 51 -2.01 20.96 1.36
C TRP A 51 -1.32 19.89 0.51
N LEU A 52 -0.34 20.29 -0.33
CA LEU A 52 0.39 19.40 -1.23
C LEU A 52 1.24 18.35 -0.48
N LEU A 53 1.79 18.73 0.68
CA LEU A 53 2.67 17.85 1.46
C LEU A 53 1.89 16.66 2.05
N PRO A 54 0.78 16.88 2.78
CA PRO A 54 -0.18 15.84 3.16
C PRO A 54 -0.57 14.89 2.03
N LEU A 55 -0.86 15.44 0.84
CA LEU A 55 -1.23 14.64 -0.33
C LEU A 55 -0.10 13.71 -0.72
N THR A 56 1.08 14.27 -0.98
CA THR A 56 2.26 13.53 -1.44
C THR A 56 2.67 12.47 -0.42
N PHE A 57 2.70 12.81 0.87
CA PHE A 57 3.00 11.83 1.91
C PHE A 57 1.96 10.71 1.98
N GLY A 58 0.67 11.05 1.94
CA GLY A 58 -0.40 10.06 1.97
C GLY A 58 -0.28 9.06 0.82
N LEU A 59 -0.17 9.57 -0.40
CA LEU A 59 0.01 8.74 -1.60
C LEU A 59 1.27 7.89 -1.50
N TYR A 60 2.39 8.48 -1.09
CA TYR A 60 3.66 7.77 -1.06
C TYR A 60 3.70 6.68 0.02
N THR A 61 3.14 6.94 1.21
CA THR A 61 2.99 5.92 2.26
C THR A 61 2.03 4.81 1.82
N GLY A 62 0.93 5.14 1.14
CA GLY A 62 0.00 4.15 0.60
C GLY A 62 0.67 3.22 -0.40
N TRP A 63 1.47 3.80 -1.30
CA TRP A 63 2.19 3.06 -2.34
C TRP A 63 3.25 2.14 -1.78
N LEU A 64 3.96 2.61 -0.76
CA LEU A 64 4.93 1.80 -0.07
C LEU A 64 4.29 0.68 0.77
N MET A 65 3.12 0.93 1.35
CA MET A 65 2.40 -0.09 2.13
C MET A 65 2.02 -1.28 1.26
N ILE A 66 1.38 -1.03 0.12
CA ILE A 66 1.00 -2.11 -0.79
C ILE A 66 2.21 -2.78 -1.44
N ALA A 67 3.25 -2.02 -1.80
CA ALA A 67 4.50 -2.61 -2.30
C ALA A 67 5.13 -3.54 -1.25
N THR A 68 5.08 -3.18 0.03
CA THR A 68 5.57 -4.04 1.13
C THR A 68 4.77 -5.35 1.21
N VAL A 69 3.44 -5.26 1.16
CA VAL A 69 2.55 -6.45 1.16
C VAL A 69 2.87 -7.36 -0.02
N VAL A 70 2.97 -6.80 -1.23
CA VAL A 70 3.29 -7.57 -2.44
C VAL A 70 4.67 -8.22 -2.35
N ASN A 71 5.69 -7.50 -1.87
CA ASN A 71 7.04 -8.06 -1.74
C ASN A 71 7.06 -9.24 -0.75
N ILE A 72 6.39 -9.11 0.40
CA ILE A 72 6.30 -10.20 1.37
C ILE A 72 5.51 -11.38 0.78
N ALA A 73 4.38 -11.14 0.12
CA ALA A 73 3.59 -12.17 -0.51
C ALA A 73 4.39 -12.93 -1.59
N SER A 74 5.10 -12.21 -2.47
CA SER A 74 5.98 -12.79 -3.47
C SER A 74 7.12 -13.61 -2.85
N ALA A 75 7.70 -13.14 -1.75
CA ALA A 75 8.77 -13.86 -1.05
C ALA A 75 8.26 -15.18 -0.46
N LEU A 76 7.09 -15.17 0.18
CA LEU A 76 6.46 -16.37 0.74
C LEU A 76 6.12 -17.41 -0.33
N VAL A 77 5.67 -16.96 -1.51
CA VAL A 77 5.41 -17.84 -2.66
C VAL A 77 6.72 -18.43 -3.18
N LYS A 78 7.77 -17.62 -3.34
CA LYS A 78 9.09 -18.07 -3.83
C LYS A 78 9.76 -19.07 -2.88
N LEU A 79 9.59 -18.90 -1.57
CA LEU A 79 10.12 -19.79 -0.55
C LEU A 79 9.31 -21.09 -0.39
N GLU A 80 8.25 -21.27 -1.17
CA GLU A 80 7.36 -22.43 -1.10
C GLU A 80 6.91 -22.73 0.33
N TRP A 81 6.62 -21.69 1.12
CA TRP A 81 6.30 -21.77 2.56
C TRP A 81 5.20 -22.78 2.90
N GLY A 82 4.42 -23.22 1.90
CA GLY A 82 3.42 -24.25 2.05
C GLY A 82 2.07 -23.73 2.52
N ARG A 83 1.89 -22.40 2.63
CA ARG A 83 0.60 -21.71 2.86
C ARG A 83 -0.22 -22.26 4.04
N PHE A 84 0.43 -22.85 5.06
CA PHE A 84 -0.23 -23.59 6.14
C PHE A 84 -1.17 -24.70 5.64
N GLY A 85 -0.92 -25.27 4.46
CA GLY A 85 -1.78 -26.26 3.80
C GLY A 85 -3.01 -25.67 3.10
N VAL A 86 -3.11 -24.33 3.00
CA VAL A 86 -4.25 -23.64 2.40
C VAL A 86 -4.09 -23.53 0.87
N PRO A 87 -5.17 -23.71 0.09
CA PRO A 87 -5.19 -23.44 -1.35
C PRO A 87 -4.70 -22.04 -1.72
N GLU A 88 -4.12 -21.91 -2.92
CA GLU A 88 -3.46 -20.70 -3.42
C GLU A 88 -4.41 -19.49 -3.53
N ASP A 89 -5.62 -19.73 -4.02
CA ASP A 89 -6.70 -18.77 -4.16
C ASP A 89 -7.22 -18.28 -2.80
N ILE A 90 -7.44 -19.21 -1.86
CA ILE A 90 -7.88 -18.88 -0.49
C ILE A 90 -6.79 -18.08 0.24
N TRP A 91 -5.52 -18.49 0.09
CA TRP A 91 -4.41 -17.76 0.68
C TRP A 91 -4.29 -16.34 0.13
N ALA A 92 -4.45 -16.15 -1.18
CA ALA A 92 -4.47 -14.83 -1.81
C ALA A 92 -5.61 -13.96 -1.25
N MET A 93 -6.82 -14.52 -1.09
CA MET A 93 -7.95 -13.82 -0.47
C MET A 93 -7.65 -13.39 0.97
N ILE A 94 -7.00 -14.25 1.77
CA ILE A 94 -6.60 -13.92 3.15
C ILE A 94 -5.59 -12.77 3.15
N VAL A 95 -4.55 -12.82 2.30
CA VAL A 95 -3.54 -11.77 2.22
C VAL A 95 -4.17 -10.42 1.82
N LEU A 96 -5.10 -10.44 0.86
CA LEU A 96 -5.85 -9.24 0.48
C LEU A 96 -6.68 -8.72 1.66
N ALA A 97 -7.49 -9.56 2.29
CA ALA A 97 -8.31 -9.15 3.44
C ALA A 97 -7.46 -8.55 4.58
N VAL A 98 -6.33 -9.17 4.91
CA VAL A 98 -5.37 -8.65 5.91
C VAL A 98 -4.81 -7.30 5.47
N SER A 99 -4.46 -7.14 4.19
CA SER A 99 -3.92 -5.86 3.70
C SER A 99 -4.95 -4.73 3.74
N VAL A 100 -6.23 -4.98 3.43
CA VAL A 100 -7.31 -3.98 3.64
C VAL A 100 -7.40 -3.61 5.12
N GLY A 101 -7.42 -4.59 6.01
CA GLY A 101 -7.47 -4.36 7.47
C GLY A 101 -6.31 -3.51 7.97
N LEU A 102 -5.08 -3.79 7.52
CA LEU A 102 -3.89 -3.01 7.85
C LEU A 102 -4.00 -1.57 7.33
N VAL A 103 -4.47 -1.38 6.11
CA VAL A 103 -4.63 -0.05 5.51
C VAL A 103 -5.70 0.75 6.25
N ILE A 104 -6.83 0.14 6.63
CA ILE A 104 -7.84 0.81 7.45
C ILE A 104 -7.25 1.20 8.82
N LEU A 105 -6.52 0.29 9.48
CA LEU A 105 -5.92 0.55 10.78
C LEU A 105 -4.93 1.73 10.73
N VAL A 106 -4.07 1.78 9.70
CA VAL A 106 -3.14 2.89 9.49
C VAL A 106 -3.89 4.17 9.13
N LEU A 107 -4.90 4.11 8.27
CA LEU A 107 -5.76 5.24 7.91
C LEU A 107 -6.38 5.91 9.13
N LEU A 108 -6.90 5.13 10.08
CA LEU A 108 -7.51 5.64 11.31
C LEU A 108 -6.48 6.39 12.20
N ARG A 109 -5.19 6.02 12.11
CA ARG A 109 -4.10 6.69 12.84
C ARG A 109 -3.65 7.98 12.16
N ILE A 110 -3.37 7.93 10.86
CA ILE A 110 -2.81 9.08 10.12
C ILE A 110 -3.88 10.06 9.64
N LYS A 111 -5.15 9.63 9.56
CA LYS A 111 -6.32 10.41 9.13
C LYS A 111 -6.14 11.11 7.78
N ASN A 112 -5.31 10.53 6.91
CA ASN A 112 -4.96 11.08 5.61
C ASN A 112 -5.83 10.43 4.52
N ALA A 113 -6.71 11.21 3.91
CA ALA A 113 -7.66 10.72 2.92
C ALA A 113 -7.00 10.18 1.64
N ALA A 114 -5.77 10.61 1.32
CA ALA A 114 -5.07 10.17 0.12
C ALA A 114 -4.39 8.80 0.28
N PHE A 115 -4.17 8.35 1.52
CA PHE A 115 -3.42 7.14 1.83
C PHE A 115 -4.01 5.83 1.24
N PRO A 116 -5.34 5.60 1.25
CA PRO A 116 -5.90 4.37 0.72
C PRO A 116 -5.92 4.30 -0.81
N LEU A 117 -5.83 5.45 -1.51
CA LEU A 117 -6.03 5.53 -2.96
C LEU A 117 -5.01 4.70 -3.78
N PRO A 118 -3.69 4.75 -3.49
CA PRO A 118 -2.72 3.92 -4.18
C PRO A 118 -3.01 2.43 -3.95
N VAL A 119 -3.40 2.05 -2.73
CA VAL A 119 -3.77 0.66 -2.42
C VAL A 119 -4.99 0.23 -3.24
N ALA A 120 -6.02 1.08 -3.33
CA ALA A 120 -7.19 0.81 -4.18
C ALA A 120 -6.81 0.63 -5.66
N TRP A 121 -5.89 1.45 -6.16
CA TRP A 121 -5.37 1.32 -7.52
C TRP A 121 -4.69 -0.04 -7.76
N ALA A 122 -3.89 -0.53 -6.80
CA ALA A 122 -3.29 -1.86 -6.90
C ALA A 122 -4.37 -2.96 -6.92
N TYR A 123 -5.41 -2.85 -6.09
CA TYR A 123 -6.52 -3.81 -6.11
C TYR A 123 -7.22 -3.85 -7.46
N PHE A 124 -7.43 -2.68 -8.07
CA PHE A 124 -7.96 -2.58 -9.43
C PHE A 124 -7.01 -3.21 -10.46
N GLY A 125 -5.70 -3.00 -10.34
CA GLY A 125 -4.70 -3.64 -11.20
C GLY A 125 -4.71 -5.17 -11.08
N ILE A 126 -4.87 -5.71 -9.88
CA ILE A 126 -5.00 -7.16 -9.65
C ILE A 126 -6.29 -7.69 -10.32
N TYR A 127 -7.42 -7.00 -10.14
CA TYR A 127 -8.68 -7.36 -10.81
C TYR A 127 -8.53 -7.39 -12.34
N GLN A 128 -7.91 -6.36 -12.92
CA GLN A 128 -7.64 -6.30 -14.36
C GLN A 128 -6.77 -7.48 -14.82
N PHE A 129 -5.75 -7.85 -14.06
CA PHE A 129 -4.87 -8.98 -14.38
C PHE A 129 -5.60 -10.33 -14.29
N LEU A 130 -6.49 -10.52 -13.31
CA LEU A 130 -7.29 -11.74 -13.17
C LEU A 130 -8.23 -11.97 -14.37
N ASN A 131 -8.73 -10.89 -14.97
CA ASN A 131 -9.63 -10.93 -16.12
C ASN A 131 -8.93 -10.85 -17.48
N ALA A 132 -7.64 -10.55 -17.51
CA ALA A 132 -6.88 -10.45 -18.75
C ALA A 132 -6.77 -11.83 -19.43
N PRO A 133 -6.81 -11.88 -20.78
CA PRO A 133 -6.61 -13.12 -21.55
C PRO A 133 -5.26 -13.79 -21.28
N ASP A 134 -4.22 -12.98 -21.04
CA ASP A 134 -2.86 -13.42 -20.72
C ASP A 134 -2.65 -13.67 -19.21
N GLY A 135 -3.67 -13.39 -18.40
CA GLY A 135 -3.68 -13.66 -16.96
C GLY A 135 -4.39 -14.98 -16.66
N PHE A 136 -5.45 -14.90 -15.87
CA PHE A 136 -6.20 -16.09 -15.43
C PHE A 136 -7.55 -16.27 -16.14
N LYS A 137 -7.84 -15.48 -17.19
CA LYS A 137 -9.04 -15.61 -18.04
C LYS A 137 -10.36 -15.67 -17.28
N GLY A 138 -10.42 -15.08 -16.09
CA GLY A 138 -11.61 -15.11 -15.26
C GLY A 138 -11.82 -16.39 -14.45
N GLU A 139 -10.88 -17.34 -14.42
CA GLU A 139 -11.03 -18.63 -13.72
C GLU A 139 -11.28 -18.48 -12.21
N TYR A 140 -10.73 -17.45 -11.59
CA TYR A 140 -10.89 -17.18 -10.15
C TYR A 140 -11.97 -16.12 -9.88
N GLU A 141 -13.24 -16.45 -10.13
CA GLU A 141 -14.37 -15.52 -9.97
C GLU A 141 -14.46 -14.91 -8.57
N LEU A 142 -14.31 -15.73 -7.51
CA LEU A 142 -14.35 -15.24 -6.12
C LEU A 142 -13.24 -14.23 -5.83
N LEU A 143 -12.02 -14.48 -6.34
CA LEU A 143 -10.88 -13.59 -6.14
C LEU A 143 -11.07 -12.25 -6.86
N GLN A 144 -11.71 -12.25 -8.04
CA GLN A 144 -12.10 -11.01 -8.72
C GLN A 144 -13.10 -10.19 -7.90
N ILE A 145 -14.10 -10.86 -7.33
CA ILE A 145 -15.09 -10.17 -6.48
C ILE A 145 -14.39 -9.59 -5.25
N VAL A 146 -13.52 -10.35 -4.58
CA VAL A 146 -12.78 -9.88 -3.40
C VAL A 146 -11.90 -8.68 -3.72
N THR A 147 -11.18 -8.70 -4.85
CA THR A 147 -10.33 -7.57 -5.27
C THR A 147 -11.13 -6.34 -5.64
N LEU A 148 -12.28 -6.51 -6.32
CA LEU A 148 -13.16 -5.39 -6.65
C LEU A 148 -13.82 -4.79 -5.40
N VAL A 149 -14.34 -5.63 -4.50
CA VAL A 149 -14.92 -5.21 -3.22
C VAL A 149 -13.86 -4.48 -2.38
N GLY A 150 -12.64 -5.02 -2.29
CA GLY A 150 -11.53 -4.37 -1.60
C GLY A 150 -11.22 -2.99 -2.18
N CYS A 151 -11.21 -2.85 -3.50
CA CYS A 151 -11.03 -1.55 -4.16
C CYS A 151 -12.13 -0.55 -3.77
N VAL A 152 -13.40 -0.95 -3.85
CA VAL A 152 -14.54 -0.10 -3.48
C VAL A 152 -14.50 0.29 -2.00
N VAL A 153 -14.17 -0.64 -1.10
CA VAL A 153 -14.02 -0.38 0.33
C VAL A 153 -12.92 0.65 0.59
N LEU A 154 -11.79 0.54 -0.08
CA LEU A 154 -10.66 1.47 0.09
C LEU A 154 -10.98 2.88 -0.46
N ILE A 155 -11.67 2.97 -1.60
CA ILE A 155 -12.17 4.24 -2.14
C ILE A 155 -13.21 4.86 -1.20
N GLY A 156 -14.15 4.04 -0.71
CA GLY A 156 -15.14 4.46 0.28
C GLY A 156 -14.48 4.98 1.57
N ALA A 157 -13.46 4.29 2.06
CA ALA A 157 -12.69 4.71 3.23
C ALA A 157 -11.97 6.05 2.99
N ALA A 158 -11.38 6.24 1.79
CA ALA A 158 -10.78 7.52 1.40
C ALA A 158 -11.83 8.66 1.36
N ALA A 159 -13.00 8.41 0.76
CA ALA A 159 -14.09 9.39 0.68
C ALA A 159 -14.67 9.74 2.06
N ILE A 160 -14.91 8.74 2.91
CA ILE A 160 -15.36 8.93 4.30
C ILE A 160 -14.32 9.75 5.07
N GLN A 161 -13.03 9.43 4.93
CA GLN A 161 -11.98 10.20 5.60
C GLN A 161 -11.91 11.65 5.09
N LEU A 162 -12.06 11.87 3.79
CA LEU A 162 -12.11 13.20 3.20
C LEU A 162 -13.29 14.03 3.74
N TYR A 163 -14.46 13.40 3.85
CA TYR A 163 -15.65 14.02 4.44
C TYR A 163 -15.44 14.36 5.92
N ARG A 164 -14.91 13.40 6.71
CA ARG A 164 -14.56 13.62 8.13
C ARG A 164 -13.54 14.73 8.33
N ASN A 165 -12.67 14.95 7.35
CA ASN A 165 -11.68 16.02 7.35
C ASN A 165 -12.24 17.35 6.79
N ARG A 166 -13.56 17.47 6.54
CA ARG A 166 -14.20 18.66 5.94
C ARG A 166 -13.60 19.04 4.58
N PHE A 167 -13.45 18.05 3.69
CA PHE A 167 -12.85 18.21 2.35
C PHE A 167 -11.37 18.63 2.37
N GLN A 168 -10.66 18.39 3.47
CA GLN A 168 -9.21 18.52 3.57
C GLN A 168 -8.53 17.15 3.61
N ILE A 169 -7.28 17.07 3.17
CA ILE A 169 -6.56 15.77 3.08
C ILE A 169 -6.21 15.23 4.46
N ILE A 170 -5.90 16.11 5.40
CA ILE A 170 -5.64 15.82 6.83
C ILE A 170 -6.58 16.73 7.65
N PRO A 171 -7.05 16.29 8.83
CA PRO A 171 -7.86 17.14 9.69
C PRO A 171 -7.12 18.43 10.06
N VAL A 172 -7.79 19.57 9.92
CA VAL A 172 -7.29 20.85 10.43
C VAL A 172 -7.22 20.77 11.95
N GLN A 173 -6.04 20.92 12.55
CA GLN A 173 -5.93 21.13 13.99
C GLN A 173 -6.63 22.45 14.33
N SER A 174 -7.80 22.37 14.94
CA SER A 174 -8.45 23.50 15.59
C SER A 174 -7.75 23.77 16.92
N GLY A 175 -6.90 24.81 16.97
CA GLY A 175 -6.19 25.32 18.15
C GLY A 175 -4.67 25.17 18.00
N LEU A 176 -3.84 26.20 18.12
CA LEU A 176 -3.94 27.47 18.86
C LEU A 176 -3.86 28.71 17.96
#